data_AF-A0A820WVV3-F1
#
_entry.id   AF-A0A820WVV3-F1
#
_cell.length_a   1.000
_cell.length_b   1.000
_cell.length_c   1.000
_cell.angle_alpha   90.00
_cell.angle_beta   90.00
_cell.angle_gamma   90.00
#
_symmetry.space_group_name_H-M   'P 1'
#
loop_
_entity.id
_entity.type
_entity.pdbx_description
1 polymer ?
#
loop_
_entity_poly.entity_id
_entity_poly.type
_entity_poly.pdbx_seq_one_letter_code
_entity_poly.pdbx_strand_id
1 'polypeptide(L)' 'MILDYCSTLTFSSKFDYTFDGKASIELVYHFTAAVLIDTIYNGCNTTVFAYGQTGFGKTFTMGGGDLSLTKIDLLHGIYA' A
#
# COMPACT_ATOMS: atom_id res chain seq x y z
N MET A 1 -15.24 39.00 13.82
CA MET A 1 -15.87 38.64 12.54
C MET A 1 -14.86 38.08 11.52
N ILE A 2 -13.78 37.37 11.90
CA ILE A 2 -12.92 36.60 10.94
C ILE A 2 -12.21 35.43 11.66
N LEU A 3 -12.88 34.64 12.51
CA LEU A 3 -12.25 33.44 13.10
C LEU A 3 -13.15 32.18 13.19
N ASP A 4 -14.34 32.17 12.57
CA ASP A 4 -15.27 31.02 12.62
C ASP A 4 -15.53 30.35 11.25
N TYR A 5 -14.77 30.68 10.19
CA TYR A 5 -14.95 30.11 8.85
C TYR A 5 -14.01 28.94 8.54
N CYS A 6 -13.67 28.13 9.53
CA CYS A 6 -13.06 26.81 9.30
C CYS A 6 -14.09 25.74 9.67
N SER A 7 -15.25 25.81 9.02
CA SER A 7 -16.22 24.72 9.01
C SER A 7 -15.48 23.47 8.53
N THR A 8 -15.35 22.50 9.43
CA THR A 8 -14.70 21.21 9.22
C THR A 8 -15.46 20.48 8.12
N LEU A 9 -15.09 20.71 6.86
CA LEU A 9 -15.62 19.98 5.70
C LEU A 9 -15.11 18.54 5.83
N THR A 10 -15.85 17.70 6.54
CA THR A 10 -15.54 16.27 6.68
C THR A 10 -15.78 15.59 5.34
N PHE A 11 -14.70 15.32 4.62
CA PHE A 11 -14.75 14.54 3.39
C PHE A 11 -14.75 13.05 3.73
N SER A 12 -15.89 12.38 3.51
CA SER A 12 -16.05 10.94 3.76
C SER A 12 -15.76 10.16 2.48
N SER A 13 -14.58 9.54 2.41
CA SER A 13 -14.24 8.59 1.35
C SER A 13 -14.47 7.16 1.81
N LYS A 14 -15.01 6.32 0.92
CA LYS A 14 -15.10 4.88 1.16
C LYS A 14 -13.88 4.19 0.57
N PHE A 15 -13.17 3.45 1.41
CA PHE A 15 -12.07 2.58 1.05
C PHE A 15 -12.32 1.21 1.70
N ASP A 16 -11.82 0.14 1.09
CA ASP A 16 -11.92 -1.21 1.67
C ASP A 16 -11.17 -1.29 3.00
N TYR A 17 -9.99 -0.65 3.06
CA TYR A 17 -9.16 -0.57 4.26
C TYR A 17 -8.52 0.81 4.39
N THR A 18 -8.43 1.30 5.62
CA THR A 18 -7.65 2.48 5.99
C THR A 18 -6.68 2.11 7.10
N PHE A 19 -5.42 2.50 6.94
CA PHE A 19 -4.35 2.21 7.89
C PHE A 19 -3.91 3.51 8.55
N ASP A 20 -3.65 3.47 9.86
CA ASP A 20 -3.10 4.60 10.59
C ASP A 20 -1.57 4.69 10.40
N GLY A 21 -0.96 5.78 10.86
CA GLY A 21 0.49 5.97 10.78
C GLY A 21 1.31 5.02 11.67
N LYS A 22 0.66 4.12 12.43
CA LYS A 22 1.30 3.13 13.31
C LYS A 22 1.19 1.72 12.74
N ALA A 23 0.45 1.53 11.65
CA ALA A 23 0.29 0.24 10.99
C ALA A 23 1.66 -0.31 10.53
N SER A 24 1.90 -1.59 10.80
CA SER A 24 3.10 -2.28 10.33
C SER A 24 2.95 -2.67 8.85
N ILE A 25 4.08 -2.82 8.15
CA ILE A 25 4.10 -3.30 6.76
C ILE A 25 3.43 -4.68 6.66
N GLU A 26 3.68 -5.55 7.63
CA GLU A 26 3.09 -6.89 7.69
C GLU A 26 1.56 -6.85 7.77
N LEU A 27 1.01 -5.94 8.58
CA LEU A 27 -0.44 -5.76 8.69
C LEU A 27 -1.02 -5.26 7.36
N VAL A 28 -0.39 -4.27 6.73
CA VAL A 28 -0.81 -3.77 5.42
C VAL A 28 -0.78 -4.88 4.37
N TYR A 29 0.29 -5.70 4.34
CA TYR A 29 0.41 -6.85 3.44
C TYR A 29 -0.71 -7.87 3.65
N HIS A 30 -1.01 -8.23 4.90
CA HIS A 30 -2.01 -9.25 5.23
C HIS A 30 -3.42 -8.86 4.77
N PHE A 31 -3.79 -7.59 4.91
CA PHE A 31 -5.13 -7.11 4.51
C PHE A 31 -5.23 -6.73 3.03
N THR A 32 -4.13 -6.59 2.30
CA THR A 32 -4.14 -6.18 0.89
C THR A 32 -3.64 -7.29 -0.04
N ALA A 33 -2.33 -7.55 -0.03
CA ALA A 33 -1.69 -8.45 -0.97
C ALA A 33 -1.91 -9.94 -0.65
N ALA A 34 -2.05 -10.32 0.62
CA ALA A 34 -2.19 -11.74 0.98
C ALA A 34 -3.45 -12.39 0.40
N VAL A 35 -4.56 -11.64 0.32
CA VAL A 35 -5.82 -12.10 -0.28
C VAL A 35 -5.67 -12.40 -1.78
N LEU A 36 -4.72 -11.75 -2.44
CA LEU A 36 -4.44 -11.88 -3.87
C LEU A 36 -3.61 -13.13 -4.20
N ILE A 37 -2.99 -13.75 -3.19
CA ILE A 37 -2.18 -14.96 -3.39
C ILE A 37 -3.08 -16.12 -3.84
N ASP A 38 -4.25 -16.26 -3.22
CA ASP A 38 -5.22 -17.27 -3.59
C ASP A 38 -5.72 -17.08 -5.02
N THR A 39 -5.91 -15.83 -5.48
CA THR A 39 -6.31 -15.55 -6.86
C THR A 39 -5.20 -15.90 -7.86
N ILE A 40 -3.94 -15.69 -7.50
CA ILE A 40 -2.79 -16.10 -8.30
C ILE A 40 -2.73 -17.63 -8.42
N TYR A 41 -2.90 -18.37 -7.32
CA TYR A 41 -2.91 -19.85 -7.35
C TYR A 41 -4.05 -20.44 -8.19
N ASN A 42 -5.17 -19.73 -8.30
CA ASN A 42 -6.29 -20.09 -9.17
C ASN A 42 -6.06 -19.72 -10.64
N GLY A 43 -4.86 -19.28 -11.02
CA GLY A 43 -4.48 -18.99 -12.40
C GLY A 43 -4.93 -17.61 -12.89
N CYS A 44 -5.31 -16.71 -12.00
CA CYS A 44 -5.66 -15.32 -12.35
C CYS A 44 -4.47 -14.38 -12.16
N ASN A 45 -4.25 -13.50 -13.13
CA ASN A 45 -3.24 -12.45 -13.00
C ASN A 45 -3.73 -11.39 -12.01
N THR A 46 -2.85 -10.99 -11.11
CA THR A 46 -3.15 -9.97 -10.11
C THR A 46 -2.08 -8.87 -10.14
N THR A 47 -2.48 -7.61 -9.92
CA THR A 47 -1.58 -6.45 -9.99
C THR A 47 -1.89 -5.49 -8.85
N VAL A 48 -0.85 -5.02 -8.17
CA VAL A 48 -0.94 -4.08 -7.04
C VAL A 48 -0.15 -2.82 -7.39
N PHE A 49 -0.76 -1.65 -7.20
CA PHE A 49 -0.12 -0.36 -7.41
C PHE A 49 -0.12 0.47 -6.12
N ALA A 50 1.01 1.11 -5.83
CA ALA A 50 1.09 2.14 -4.79
C ALA A 50 1.00 3.54 -5.41
N TYR A 51 0.03 4.35 -4.98
CA TYR A 51 -0.20 5.70 -5.48
C TYR A 51 -0.18 6.74 -4.35
N GLY A 52 0.21 7.97 -4.67
CA GLY A 52 0.31 9.08 -3.73
C GLY A 52 1.43 10.06 -4.10
N GLN A 53 1.56 11.17 -3.38
CA GLN A 53 2.65 12.12 -3.60
C GLN A 53 4.02 11.58 -3.16
N THR A 54 5.13 12.16 -3.63
CA THR A 54 6.48 11.76 -3.22
C THR A 54 6.68 11.98 -1.71
N GLY A 55 7.40 11.06 -1.05
CA GLY A 55 7.61 11.09 0.41
C GLY A 55 6.55 10.35 1.24
N PHE A 56 5.44 9.90 0.63
CA PHE A 56 4.34 9.22 1.34
C PHE A 56 4.49 7.69 1.40
N GLY A 57 5.72 7.18 1.35
CA GLY A 57 5.97 5.76 1.63
C GLY A 57 5.62 4.76 0.51
N LYS A 58 5.29 5.19 -0.72
CA LYS A 58 5.03 4.24 -1.84
C LYS A 58 6.10 3.16 -2.00
N THR A 59 7.37 3.58 -2.07
CA THR A 59 8.52 2.66 -2.19
C THR A 59 8.70 1.84 -0.93
N PHE A 60 8.42 2.41 0.24
CA PHE A 60 8.49 1.71 1.52
C PHE A 60 7.44 0.60 1.64
N THR A 61 6.22 0.83 1.13
CA THR A 61 5.13 -0.15 1.11
C THR A 61 5.41 -1.30 0.12
N MET A 62 5.93 -1.00 -1.07
CA MET A 62 6.16 -2.02 -2.12
C MET A 62 7.52 -2.73 -2.01
N GLY A 63 8.57 -2.01 -1.65
CA GLY A 63 9.95 -2.49 -1.62
C GLY A 63 10.53 -2.70 -0.21
N GLY A 64 9.76 -2.38 0.83
CA GLY A 64 10.22 -2.47 2.21
C GLY A 64 11.16 -1.32 2.63
N GLY A 65 11.50 -1.30 3.93
CA GLY A 65 12.39 -0.29 4.52
C GLY A 65 13.87 -0.46 4.20
N ASP A 66 14.27 -1.63 3.70
CA ASP A 66 15.62 -1.90 3.25
C ASP A 66 15.62 -2.28 1.77
N LEU A 67 15.91 -1.28 0.94
CA LEU A 67 16.08 -1.47 -0.50
C LEU A 67 17.31 -2.34 -0.83
N SER A 68 18.08 -2.83 0.15
CA SER A 68 19.22 -3.74 -0.05
C SER A 68 18.81 -5.18 -0.38
N LEU A 69 17.52 -5.55 -0.24
CA LEU A 69 16.98 -6.80 -0.75
C LEU A 69 16.79 -6.80 -2.29
N THR A 70 17.18 -5.72 -2.98
CA THR A 70 17.21 -5.61 -4.46
C THR A 70 18.24 -6.51 -5.15
N LYS A 71 18.94 -7.39 -4.42
CA LYS A 71 19.37 -8.66 -5.01
C LYS A 71 18.27 -9.71 -4.82
N ILE A 72 17.06 -9.37 -5.27
CA ILE A 72 16.03 -10.36 -5.59
C ILE A 72 16.70 -11.28 -6.60
N ASP A 73 16.82 -12.56 -6.27
CA ASP A 73 17.34 -13.57 -7.16
C ASP A 73 16.66 -13.44 -8.53
N LEU A 74 17.40 -12.85 -9.47
CA LEU A 74 17.01 -12.61 -10.86
C LEU A 74 16.74 -13.91 -11.64
N LEU A 75 16.71 -15.06 -10.98
CA LEU A 75 16.50 -16.37 -11.58
C LEU A 75 15.02 -16.81 -11.57
N HIS A 76 14.16 -16.25 -10.72
CA HIS A 76 12.76 -16.70 -10.61
C HIS A 76 11.74 -15.54 -10.61
N GLY A 77 11.70 -14.80 -11.72
CA GLY A 77 10.46 -14.54 -12.45
C GLY A 77 9.31 -13.76 -11.80
N ILE A 78 9.51 -12.97 -10.74
CA ILE A 78 8.45 -12.07 -10.24
C ILE A 78 9.02 -10.65 -10.13
N TYR A 79 8.59 -9.77 -11.05
CA TYR A 79 8.92 -8.35 -11.07
C TYR A 79 7.81 -7.54 -10.39
N ALA A 80 8.21 -6.61 -9.52
CA ALA A 80 7.41 -5.46 -9.09
C ALA A 80 7.83 -4.22 -9.88
#